data_AF-A0A965QLL3-F1
#
_entry.id   AF-A0A965QLL3-F1
#
_cell.length_a   1.000
_cell.length_b   1.000
_cell.length_c   1.000
_cell.angle_alpha   90.00
_cell.angle_beta   90.00
_cell.angle_gamma   90.00
#
_symmetry.space_group_name_H-M   'P 1'
#
loop_
_entity.id
_entity.type
_entity.pdbx_description
1 polymer ?
#
loop_
_entity_poly.entity_id
_entity_poly.type
_entity_poly.pdbx_seq_one_letter_code
_entity_poly.pdbx_strand_id
1 'polypeptide(L)'
;MCGSDGLDRIASDPAVDVVVAAIVGAAGLSSCLAAARAGKVIALANKEALVMSGSLLSELCQSHGAQLLPLDSEHNAVFQCLPCAAISAQEQGGLSTIAGRNRFGVEAVTLTASGGPFRSWTFEQMQSARVDEAIKHPNWQMGQKISVDSASLMNKGLELIEAQVLFGLSPERLQVLIHPQSIVHAMVQYKDGSVLAQMGTPDMRTPIAQVL
;
A
#
# COMPACT_ATOMS: atom_id res chain seq x y z
N MET A 1 10.30 11.18 -25.60
CA MET A 1 10.15 11.80 -24.26
C MET A 1 11.33 11.38 -23.40
N CYS A 2 11.83 12.23 -22.49
CA CYS A 2 12.93 11.91 -21.58
C CYS A 2 12.82 12.69 -20.26
N GLY A 3 13.41 12.18 -19.19
CA GLY A 3 13.44 12.84 -17.87
C GLY A 3 12.09 12.83 -17.14
N SER A 4 12.01 13.60 -16.05
CA SER A 4 10.81 13.76 -15.21
C SER A 4 9.60 14.26 -16.00
N ASP A 5 9.80 15.24 -16.88
CA ASP A 5 8.72 15.80 -17.71
C ASP A 5 8.15 14.74 -18.66
N GLY A 6 9.00 13.82 -19.12
CA GLY A 6 8.57 12.68 -19.92
C GLY A 6 7.70 11.69 -19.13
N LEU A 7 8.02 11.46 -17.85
CA LEU A 7 7.22 10.61 -16.96
C LEU A 7 5.84 11.23 -16.69
N ASP A 8 5.80 12.51 -16.35
CA ASP A 8 4.54 13.21 -16.09
C ASP A 8 3.66 13.27 -17.34
N ARG A 9 4.28 13.45 -18.52
CA ARG A 9 3.58 13.46 -19.81
C ARG A 9 2.98 12.11 -20.17
N ILE A 10 3.72 11.00 -20.01
CA ILE A 10 3.14 9.67 -20.29
C ILE A 10 2.08 9.28 -19.25
N ALA A 11 2.28 9.63 -17.98
CA ALA A 11 1.33 9.34 -16.89
C ALA A 11 -0.01 10.09 -17.06
N SER A 12 -0.01 11.21 -17.79
CA SER A 12 -1.21 12.01 -18.09
C SER A 12 -1.72 11.84 -19.52
N ASP A 13 -1.11 10.98 -20.33
CA ASP A 13 -1.46 10.83 -21.75
C ASP A 13 -2.91 10.34 -21.91
N PRO A 14 -3.75 10.96 -22.77
CA PRO A 14 -5.12 10.52 -22.99
C PRO A 14 -5.26 9.07 -23.45
N ALA A 15 -4.26 8.49 -24.10
CA ALA A 15 -4.27 7.10 -24.56
C ALA A 15 -3.93 6.06 -23.46
N VAL A 16 -3.58 6.52 -22.26
CA VAL A 16 -3.28 5.65 -21.11
C VAL A 16 -4.49 5.58 -20.18
N ASP A 17 -5.00 4.38 -19.92
CA ASP A 17 -6.11 4.19 -18.98
C ASP A 17 -5.63 3.99 -17.54
N VAL A 18 -4.58 3.17 -17.38
CA VAL A 18 -4.04 2.73 -16.09
C VAL A 18 -2.56 3.09 -15.97
N VAL A 19 -2.18 3.67 -14.84
CA VAL A 19 -0.79 3.97 -14.48
C VAL A 19 -0.38 3.10 -13.29
N VAL A 20 0.59 2.20 -13.52
CA VAL A 20 1.22 1.43 -12.45
C VAL A 20 2.33 2.26 -11.82
N ALA A 21 2.06 2.83 -10.64
CA ALA A 21 2.97 3.70 -9.92
C ALA A 21 3.94 2.89 -9.03
N ALA A 22 5.04 2.42 -9.64
CA ALA A 22 6.05 1.56 -9.01
C ALA A 22 7.47 2.16 -8.93
N ILE A 23 7.63 3.45 -9.24
CA ILE A 23 8.91 4.16 -9.06
C ILE A 23 9.16 4.31 -7.56
N VAL A 24 10.32 3.87 -7.05
CA VAL A 24 10.65 3.90 -5.62
C VAL A 24 10.79 5.32 -5.08
N GLY A 25 10.23 5.58 -3.89
CA GLY A 25 10.47 6.80 -3.13
C GLY A 25 9.87 8.06 -3.76
N ALA A 26 10.42 9.22 -3.40
CA ALA A 26 9.90 10.53 -3.81
C ALA A 26 9.96 10.81 -5.31
N ALA A 27 10.83 10.11 -6.04
CA ALA A 27 10.97 10.29 -7.48
C ALA A 27 9.70 9.94 -8.26
N GLY A 28 8.81 9.09 -7.71
CA GLY A 28 7.54 8.74 -8.35
C GLY A 28 6.42 9.76 -8.15
N LEU A 29 6.55 10.68 -7.19
CA LEU A 29 5.43 11.52 -6.73
C LEU A 29 4.85 12.41 -7.84
N SER A 30 5.69 13.08 -8.64
CA SER A 30 5.21 13.99 -9.69
C SER A 30 4.30 13.26 -10.68
N SER A 31 4.71 12.06 -11.09
CA SER A 31 3.97 11.23 -12.05
C SER A 31 2.66 10.71 -11.48
N CYS A 32 2.60 10.38 -10.17
CA CYS A 32 1.35 10.03 -9.50
C CYS A 32 0.37 11.21 -9.47
N LEU A 33 0.86 12.43 -9.16
CA LEU A 33 0.03 13.62 -9.14
C LEU A 33 -0.44 14.03 -10.55
N ALA A 34 0.39 13.81 -11.57
CA ALA A 34 0.03 14.02 -12.97
C ALA A 34 -1.08 13.06 -13.43
N ALA A 35 -0.94 11.77 -13.10
CA ALA A 35 -1.98 10.76 -13.36
C ALA A 35 -3.29 11.09 -12.62
N ALA A 36 -3.21 11.54 -11.38
CA ALA A 36 -4.38 11.93 -10.59
C ALA A 36 -5.10 13.12 -11.22
N ARG A 37 -4.37 14.17 -11.61
CA ARG A 37 -4.95 15.33 -12.32
C ARG A 37 -5.58 14.97 -13.66
N ALA A 38 -5.07 13.93 -14.33
CA ALA A 38 -5.61 13.45 -15.60
C ALA A 38 -6.76 12.44 -15.42
N GLY A 39 -7.24 12.19 -14.20
CA GLY A 39 -8.37 11.31 -13.93
C GLY A 39 -8.09 9.83 -14.20
N LYS A 40 -6.83 9.39 -14.10
CA LYS A 40 -6.43 8.01 -14.43
C LYS A 40 -6.79 7.02 -13.34
N VAL A 41 -6.76 5.73 -13.68
CA VAL A 41 -6.64 4.67 -12.67
C VAL A 41 -5.16 4.56 -12.29
N ILE A 42 -4.86 4.71 -11.00
CA ILE A 42 -3.51 4.66 -10.45
C ILE A 42 -3.40 3.40 -9.59
N ALA A 43 -2.71 2.38 -10.10
CA ALA A 43 -2.34 1.21 -9.34
C ALA A 43 -1.06 1.53 -8.53
N LEU A 44 -1.23 1.86 -7.25
CA LEU A 44 -0.19 2.44 -6.41
C LEU A 44 0.60 1.36 -5.66
N ALA A 45 1.86 1.18 -6.06
CA ALA A 45 2.84 0.36 -5.34
C ALA A 45 3.85 1.22 -4.54
N ASN A 46 4.02 2.48 -4.93
CA ASN A 46 4.88 3.45 -4.24
C ASN A 46 4.16 4.05 -3.02
N LYS A 47 4.31 3.41 -1.87
CA LYS A 47 3.78 3.89 -0.58
C LYS A 47 4.34 5.26 -0.19
N GLU A 48 5.60 5.55 -0.50
CA GLU A 48 6.25 6.81 -0.14
C GLU A 48 5.56 8.00 -0.78
N ALA A 49 5.13 7.89 -2.04
CA ALA A 49 4.38 8.95 -2.72
C ALA A 49 3.11 9.32 -1.94
N LEU A 50 2.37 8.34 -1.43
CA LEU A 50 1.19 8.61 -0.62
C LEU A 50 1.56 9.22 0.73
N VAL A 51 2.51 8.59 1.46
CA VAL A 51 2.96 9.04 2.78
C VAL A 51 3.45 10.49 2.77
N MET A 52 4.24 10.88 1.77
CA MET A 52 4.76 12.26 1.68
C MET A 52 3.72 13.27 1.21
N SER A 53 2.78 12.85 0.36
CA SER A 53 1.73 13.74 -0.14
C SER A 53 0.62 14.01 0.88
N GLY A 54 0.55 13.21 1.94
CA GLY A 54 -0.52 13.30 2.93
C GLY A 54 -1.89 13.10 2.26
N SER A 55 -2.79 14.08 2.41
CA SER A 55 -4.10 14.07 1.75
C SER A 55 -4.09 14.55 0.31
N LEU A 56 -3.00 15.16 -0.18
CA LEU A 56 -2.98 15.83 -1.50
C LEU A 56 -3.30 14.88 -2.65
N LEU A 57 -2.67 13.71 -2.71
CA LEU A 57 -2.92 12.74 -3.79
C LEU A 57 -4.39 12.29 -3.76
N SER A 58 -4.90 11.98 -2.57
CA SER A 58 -6.29 11.60 -2.34
C SER A 58 -7.30 12.68 -2.76
N GLU A 59 -7.03 13.94 -2.42
CA GLU A 59 -7.84 15.10 -2.80
C GLU A 59 -7.82 15.36 -4.31
N LEU A 60 -6.67 15.16 -4.96
CA LEU A 60 -6.55 15.27 -6.41
C LEU A 60 -7.35 14.17 -7.12
N CYS A 61 -7.25 12.93 -6.64
CA CYS A 61 -8.05 11.83 -7.17
C CYS A 61 -9.54 12.14 -7.06
N GLN A 62 -9.99 12.62 -5.90
CA GLN A 62 -11.39 12.99 -5.69
C GLN A 62 -11.86 14.15 -6.59
N SER A 63 -11.04 15.19 -6.74
CA SER A 63 -11.41 16.39 -7.52
C SER A 63 -11.37 16.17 -9.03
N HIS A 64 -10.57 15.21 -9.52
CA HIS A 64 -10.38 14.94 -10.94
C HIS A 64 -10.99 13.61 -11.40
N GLY A 65 -11.66 12.87 -10.50
CA GLY A 65 -12.28 11.58 -10.82
C GLY A 65 -11.28 10.45 -11.06
N ALA A 66 -10.04 10.59 -10.57
CA ALA A 66 -9.04 9.53 -10.65
C ALA A 66 -9.33 8.43 -9.61
N GLN A 67 -8.92 7.21 -9.92
CA GLN A 67 -9.04 6.09 -8.99
C GLN A 67 -7.66 5.75 -8.43
N LEU A 68 -7.57 5.51 -7.13
CA LEU A 68 -6.35 5.02 -6.49
C LEU A 68 -6.60 3.59 -6.02
N LEU A 69 -5.88 2.62 -6.58
CA LEU A 69 -5.98 1.21 -6.24
C LEU A 69 -4.71 0.76 -5.50
N PRO A 70 -4.84 0.18 -4.29
CA PRO A 70 -3.67 -0.28 -3.55
C PRO A 70 -3.05 -1.52 -4.20
N LEU A 71 -1.77 -1.43 -4.56
CA LEU A 71 -1.00 -2.54 -5.11
C LEU A 71 -0.06 -3.16 -4.07
N ASP A 72 0.30 -2.41 -3.03
CA ASP A 72 1.06 -2.97 -1.90
C ASP A 72 0.31 -4.14 -1.25
N SER A 73 1.03 -5.20 -0.86
CA SER A 73 0.43 -6.54 -0.68
C SER A 73 -0.60 -6.57 0.45
N GLU A 74 -0.30 -5.90 1.56
CA GLU A 74 -1.15 -5.84 2.74
C GLU A 74 -2.37 -4.94 2.52
N HIS A 75 -2.21 -3.80 1.84
CA HIS A 75 -3.33 -2.90 1.53
C HIS A 75 -4.23 -3.48 0.45
N ASN A 76 -3.66 -4.18 -0.53
CA ASN A 76 -4.42 -4.93 -1.52
C ASN A 76 -5.23 -6.05 -0.84
N ALA A 77 -4.62 -6.74 0.13
CA ALA A 77 -5.31 -7.74 0.95
C ALA A 77 -6.48 -7.15 1.76
N VAL A 78 -6.28 -5.98 2.37
CA VAL A 78 -7.38 -5.23 3.03
C VAL A 78 -8.47 -4.91 2.02
N PHE A 79 -8.10 -4.37 0.86
CA PHE A 79 -9.03 -3.97 -0.20
C PHE A 79 -9.90 -5.15 -0.69
N GLN A 80 -9.30 -6.31 -0.92
CA GLN A 80 -10.02 -7.54 -1.30
C GLN A 80 -10.96 -8.05 -0.19
N CYS A 81 -10.70 -7.71 1.07
CA CYS A 81 -11.53 -8.09 2.21
C CYS A 81 -12.64 -7.07 2.52
N LEU A 82 -12.73 -5.96 1.78
CA LEU A 82 -13.82 -4.98 1.90
C LEU A 82 -15.05 -5.42 1.09
N PRO A 83 -16.28 -5.00 1.47
CA PRO A 83 -17.47 -5.40 0.73
C PRO A 83 -17.48 -4.80 -0.69
N CYS A 84 -18.12 -5.47 -1.66
CA CYS A 84 -18.16 -4.99 -3.05
C CYS A 84 -18.71 -3.56 -3.18
N ALA A 85 -19.70 -3.17 -2.36
CA ALA A 85 -20.23 -1.81 -2.34
C ALA A 85 -19.21 -0.75 -1.90
N ALA A 86 -18.23 -1.15 -1.09
CA ALA A 86 -17.10 -0.32 -0.69
C ALA A 86 -16.09 -0.17 -1.84
N ILE A 87 -15.83 -1.26 -2.56
CA ILE A 87 -14.96 -1.31 -3.75
C ILE A 87 -15.53 -0.43 -4.87
N SER A 88 -16.82 -0.59 -5.22
CA SER A 88 -17.46 0.21 -6.27
C SER A 88 -17.55 1.70 -5.94
N ALA A 89 -17.59 2.07 -4.65
CA ALA A 89 -17.51 3.47 -4.24
C ALA A 89 -16.10 4.06 -4.44
N GLN A 90 -15.04 3.24 -4.29
CA GLN A 90 -13.66 3.62 -4.62
C GLN A 90 -13.50 3.86 -6.12
N GLU A 91 -14.05 2.96 -6.93
CA GLU A 91 -14.00 3.01 -8.40
C GLU A 91 -14.75 4.22 -8.98
N GLN A 92 -15.71 4.80 -8.24
CA GLN A 92 -16.44 6.00 -8.66
C GLN A 92 -15.76 7.32 -8.25
N GLY A 93 -14.46 7.30 -7.92
CA GLY A 93 -13.67 8.50 -7.62
C GLY A 93 -13.78 9.01 -6.18
N GLY A 94 -14.33 8.19 -5.27
CA GLY A 94 -14.46 8.52 -3.85
C GLY A 94 -13.39 7.88 -2.98
N LEU A 95 -12.16 8.42 -2.94
CA LEU A 95 -11.16 7.99 -1.94
C LEU A 95 -11.51 8.46 -0.51
N SER A 96 -12.49 9.35 -0.40
CA SER A 96 -13.08 9.75 0.87
C SER A 96 -13.98 8.62 1.42
N THR A 97 -13.42 7.82 2.33
CA THR A 97 -14.13 7.10 3.41
C THR A 97 -14.75 5.74 3.16
N ILE A 98 -13.98 4.79 2.63
CA ILE A 98 -14.44 3.40 2.58
C ILE A 98 -14.55 2.81 4.00
N ALA A 99 -13.51 2.87 4.84
CA ALA A 99 -13.62 2.39 6.23
C ALA A 99 -13.85 3.52 7.26
N GLY A 100 -13.53 4.76 6.91
CA GLY A 100 -13.60 5.92 7.82
C GLY A 100 -15.00 6.39 8.22
N ARG A 101 -16.05 6.08 7.43
CA ARG A 101 -17.44 6.43 7.80
C ARG A 101 -18.17 5.31 8.54
N ASN A 102 -17.49 4.22 8.91
CA ASN A 102 -18.10 3.07 9.58
C ASN A 102 -19.29 2.46 8.78
N ARG A 103 -19.37 2.79 7.49
CA ARG A 103 -20.55 2.52 6.65
C ARG A 103 -20.68 1.05 6.30
N PHE A 104 -19.58 0.31 6.34
CA PHE A 104 -19.51 -1.10 5.97
C PHE A 104 -19.17 -2.01 7.16
N GLY A 105 -19.29 -1.50 8.40
CA GLY A 105 -19.12 -2.31 9.60
C GLY A 105 -17.68 -2.77 9.89
N VAL A 106 -16.68 -2.27 9.17
CA VAL A 106 -15.27 -2.47 9.51
C VAL A 106 -15.05 -1.92 10.93
N GLU A 107 -14.46 -2.72 11.81
CA GLU A 107 -14.10 -2.39 13.18
C GLU A 107 -12.60 -2.10 13.29
N ALA A 108 -11.75 -3.02 12.81
CA ALA A 108 -10.30 -2.86 12.82
C ALA A 108 -9.64 -3.55 11.62
N VAL A 109 -8.41 -3.14 11.32
CA VAL A 109 -7.57 -3.77 10.29
C VAL A 109 -6.26 -4.20 10.93
N THR A 110 -5.83 -5.43 10.63
CA THR A 110 -4.51 -5.94 11.01
C THR A 110 -3.64 -6.08 9.78
N LEU A 111 -2.55 -5.30 9.72
CA LEU A 111 -1.51 -5.45 8.72
C LEU A 111 -0.49 -6.48 9.23
N THR A 112 -0.21 -7.52 8.45
CA THR A 112 0.79 -8.51 8.85
C THR A 112 2.18 -8.09 8.41
N ALA A 113 3.23 -8.43 9.17
CA ALA A 113 4.62 -8.20 8.80
C ALA A 113 5.41 -9.50 8.88
N SER A 114 6.37 -9.73 7.97
CA SER A 114 7.27 -10.89 8.05
C SER A 114 8.15 -10.88 9.32
N GLY A 115 8.41 -9.69 9.85
CA GLY A 115 9.39 -9.42 10.90
C GLY A 115 10.81 -9.13 10.38
N GLY A 116 11.04 -9.27 9.06
CA GLY A 116 12.33 -9.05 8.45
C GLY A 116 13.41 -10.08 8.84
N PRO A 117 14.64 -9.95 8.30
CA PRO A 117 15.75 -10.86 8.61
C PRO A 117 16.21 -10.81 10.08
N PHE A 118 15.95 -9.70 10.78
CA PHE A 118 16.42 -9.48 12.16
C PHE A 118 15.40 -9.89 13.23
N ARG A 119 14.28 -10.50 12.84
CA ARG A 119 13.20 -10.90 13.78
C ARG A 119 13.68 -11.69 15.00
N SER A 120 14.68 -12.56 14.80
CA SER A 120 15.24 -13.43 15.85
C SER A 120 16.58 -12.97 16.40
N TRP A 121 17.03 -11.77 16.02
CA TRP A 121 18.31 -11.22 16.49
C TRP A 121 18.16 -10.60 17.88
N THR A 122 19.25 -10.59 18.65
CA THR A 122 19.31 -9.79 19.88
C THR A 122 19.52 -8.32 19.55
N PHE A 123 19.30 -7.45 20.53
CA PHE A 123 19.52 -6.02 20.36
C PHE A 123 20.98 -5.70 19.99
N GLU A 124 21.95 -6.39 20.60
CA GLU A 124 23.38 -6.21 20.33
C GLU A 124 23.76 -6.64 18.90
N GLN A 125 23.14 -7.73 18.42
CA GLN A 125 23.30 -8.15 17.03
C GLN A 125 22.74 -7.08 16.07
N MET A 126 21.55 -6.54 16.36
CA MET A 126 20.95 -5.46 15.54
C MET A 126 21.81 -4.19 15.53
N GLN A 127 22.47 -3.83 16.63
CA GLN A 127 23.35 -2.65 16.68
C GLN A 127 24.57 -2.74 15.74
N SER A 128 24.99 -3.96 15.39
CA SER A 128 26.13 -4.21 14.51
C SER A 128 25.73 -4.68 13.10
N ALA A 129 24.43 -4.66 12.80
CA ALA A 129 23.87 -5.14 11.54
C ALA A 129 24.41 -4.37 10.32
N ARG A 130 24.70 -5.11 9.25
CA ARG A 130 25.19 -4.56 7.98
C ARG A 130 24.13 -4.63 6.90
N VAL A 131 24.28 -3.80 5.87
CA VAL A 131 23.32 -3.74 4.74
C VAL A 131 23.22 -5.08 4.01
N ASP A 132 24.32 -5.81 3.84
CA ASP A 132 24.34 -7.13 3.20
C ASP A 132 23.60 -8.22 4.01
N GLU A 133 23.33 -7.98 5.29
CA GLU A 133 22.48 -8.83 6.13
C GLU A 133 21.02 -8.40 6.05
N ALA A 134 20.76 -7.08 6.06
CA ALA A 134 19.43 -6.51 5.96
C ALA A 134 18.72 -6.86 4.63
N ILE A 135 19.46 -7.01 3.54
CA ILE A 135 18.88 -7.33 2.22
C ILE A 135 18.56 -8.82 2.02
N LYS A 136 18.91 -9.70 2.97
CA LYS A 136 18.65 -11.15 2.90
C LYS A 136 17.27 -11.50 3.48
N HIS A 137 16.21 -10.98 2.86
CA HIS A 137 14.85 -11.18 3.35
C HIS A 137 14.41 -12.66 3.24
N PRO A 138 13.76 -13.24 4.27
CA PRO A 138 13.46 -14.68 4.32
C PRO A 138 12.42 -15.15 3.30
N ASN A 139 11.45 -14.29 2.93
CA ASN A 139 10.28 -14.70 2.13
C ASN A 139 10.19 -14.02 0.75
N TRP A 140 10.97 -12.97 0.51
CA TRP A 140 10.75 -12.06 -0.64
C TRP A 140 12.09 -11.70 -1.28
N GLN A 141 12.11 -11.63 -2.61
CA GLN A 141 13.20 -11.02 -3.37
C GLN A 141 12.75 -9.61 -3.79
N MET A 142 13.39 -8.58 -3.23
CA MET A 142 12.96 -7.19 -3.38
C MET A 142 14.16 -6.25 -3.60
N GLY A 143 13.87 -5.00 -3.92
CA GLY A 143 14.91 -3.95 -4.01
C GLY A 143 15.53 -3.62 -2.66
N GLN A 144 16.77 -3.14 -2.66
CA GLN A 144 17.56 -2.93 -1.42
C GLN A 144 16.87 -1.99 -0.42
N LYS A 145 16.23 -0.91 -0.87
CA LYS A 145 15.56 0.06 0.00
C LYS A 145 14.45 -0.60 0.83
N ILE A 146 13.51 -1.28 0.18
CA ILE A 146 12.40 -1.95 0.87
C ILE A 146 12.90 -3.13 1.73
N SER A 147 13.98 -3.82 1.33
CA SER A 147 14.56 -4.87 2.16
C SER A 147 15.15 -4.32 3.48
N VAL A 148 15.86 -3.19 3.43
CA VAL A 148 16.39 -2.51 4.63
C VAL A 148 15.25 -1.98 5.51
N ASP A 149 14.21 -1.40 4.90
CA ASP A 149 13.03 -0.94 5.62
C ASP A 149 12.28 -2.09 6.29
N SER A 150 12.23 -3.26 5.64
CA SER A 150 11.65 -4.47 6.23
C SER A 150 12.46 -4.97 7.43
N ALA A 151 13.80 -4.94 7.32
CA ALA A 151 14.71 -5.33 8.40
C ALA A 151 14.60 -4.45 9.65
N SER A 152 14.31 -3.16 9.47
CA SER A 152 14.09 -2.19 10.57
C SER A 152 12.62 -2.07 11.01
N LEU A 153 11.70 -2.78 10.34
CA LEU A 153 10.24 -2.59 10.42
C LEU A 153 9.74 -1.18 10.04
N MET A 154 10.59 -0.29 9.55
CA MET A 154 10.18 1.01 9.01
C MET A 154 9.20 0.84 7.84
N ASN A 155 9.34 -0.24 7.05
CA ASN A 155 8.39 -0.58 6.00
C ASN A 155 6.97 -0.65 6.55
N LYS A 156 6.77 -1.37 7.66
CA LYS A 156 5.45 -1.49 8.30
C LYS A 156 4.98 -0.17 8.90
N GLY A 157 5.90 0.67 9.37
CA GLY A 157 5.60 2.04 9.80
C GLY A 157 5.02 2.91 8.67
N LEU A 158 5.62 2.85 7.48
CA LEU A 158 5.11 3.55 6.29
C LEU A 158 3.75 3.00 5.86
N GLU A 159 3.59 1.67 5.86
CA GLU A 159 2.34 1.01 5.48
C GLU A 159 1.18 1.32 6.44
N LEU A 160 1.46 1.56 7.73
CA LEU A 160 0.45 2.05 8.67
C LEU A 160 -0.07 3.44 8.29
N ILE A 161 0.82 4.37 7.92
CA ILE A 161 0.44 5.71 7.47
C ILE A 161 -0.36 5.61 6.17
N GLU A 162 0.10 4.80 5.24
CA GLU A 162 -0.61 4.52 3.99
C GLU A 162 -2.01 3.96 4.22
N ALA A 163 -2.18 3.01 5.15
CA ALA A 163 -3.48 2.43 5.48
C ALA A 163 -4.45 3.47 6.08
N GLN A 164 -3.95 4.42 6.88
CA GLN A 164 -4.77 5.54 7.37
C GLN A 164 -5.31 6.38 6.21
N VAL A 165 -4.45 6.69 5.24
CA VAL A 165 -4.83 7.53 4.09
C VAL A 165 -5.78 6.78 3.16
N LEU A 166 -5.48 5.53 2.81
CA LEU A 166 -6.27 4.73 1.88
C LEU A 166 -7.65 4.35 2.43
N PHE A 167 -7.72 3.94 3.69
CA PHE A 167 -8.95 3.39 4.27
C PHE A 167 -9.68 4.37 5.18
N GLY A 168 -9.05 5.48 5.56
CA GLY A 168 -9.62 6.48 6.48
C GLY A 168 -9.78 5.94 7.89
N LEU A 169 -8.93 5.00 8.32
CA LEU A 169 -8.95 4.41 9.65
C LEU A 169 -8.15 5.26 10.64
N SER A 170 -8.63 5.37 11.87
CA SER A 170 -7.85 5.99 12.95
C SER A 170 -6.72 5.04 13.40
N PRO A 171 -5.63 5.57 14.00
CA PRO A 171 -4.50 4.76 14.43
C PRO A 171 -4.88 3.60 15.35
N GLU A 172 -5.87 3.78 16.23
CA GLU A 172 -6.31 2.79 17.22
C GLU A 172 -7.01 1.59 16.57
N ARG A 173 -7.48 1.76 15.33
CA ARG A 173 -8.15 0.73 14.53
C ARG A 173 -7.20 -0.01 13.61
N LEU A 174 -5.92 0.35 13.62
CA LEU A 174 -4.86 -0.29 12.85
C LEU A 174 -3.94 -1.07 13.79
N GLN A 175 -3.79 -2.35 13.52
CA GLN A 175 -2.96 -3.27 14.29
C GLN A 175 -1.85 -3.83 13.41
N VAL A 176 -0.73 -4.19 14.04
CA VAL A 176 0.38 -4.89 13.38
C VAL A 176 0.55 -6.25 14.02
N LEU A 177 0.63 -7.30 13.19
CA LEU A 177 0.91 -8.66 13.63
C LEU A 177 2.14 -9.21 12.90
N ILE A 178 3.13 -9.70 13.64
CA ILE A 178 4.25 -10.43 13.02
C ILE A 178 3.75 -11.81 12.57
N HIS A 179 3.71 -12.04 11.26
CA HIS A 179 3.35 -13.28 10.60
C HIS A 179 4.53 -13.78 9.73
N PRO A 180 5.46 -14.55 10.31
CA PRO A 180 6.67 -15.05 9.66
C PRO A 180 6.48 -15.75 8.32
N GLN A 181 5.34 -16.41 8.12
CA GLN A 181 5.08 -17.23 6.95
C GLN A 181 4.65 -16.38 5.75
N SER A 182 4.21 -15.14 5.97
CA SER A 182 3.71 -14.23 4.93
C SER A 182 2.66 -14.86 4.01
N ILE A 183 1.78 -15.70 4.57
CA ILE A 183 0.67 -16.32 3.83
C ILE A 183 -0.61 -15.52 4.02
N VAL A 184 -0.90 -15.07 5.24
CA VAL A 184 -1.96 -14.10 5.50
C VAL A 184 -1.39 -12.69 5.29
N HIS A 185 -1.87 -11.98 4.28
CA HIS A 185 -1.35 -10.66 3.92
C HIS A 185 -2.01 -9.53 4.73
N ALA A 186 -3.30 -9.62 5.03
CA ALA A 186 -3.96 -8.73 5.99
C ALA A 186 -5.27 -9.34 6.49
N MET A 187 -5.82 -8.75 7.55
CA MET A 187 -7.12 -9.12 8.10
C MET A 187 -7.98 -7.88 8.33
N VAL A 188 -9.27 -8.01 8.05
CA VAL A 188 -10.29 -7.00 8.29
C VAL A 188 -11.29 -7.57 9.30
N GLN A 189 -11.35 -6.96 10.48
CA GLN A 189 -12.31 -7.29 11.52
C GLN A 189 -13.56 -6.43 11.35
N TYR A 190 -14.73 -7.06 11.46
CA TYR A 190 -16.02 -6.40 11.41
C TYR A 190 -16.71 -6.40 12.77
N LYS A 191 -17.69 -5.50 12.92
CA LYS A 191 -18.46 -5.29 14.16
C LYS A 191 -19.28 -6.47 14.63
N ASP A 192 -19.63 -7.38 13.73
CA ASP A 192 -20.30 -8.63 14.05
C ASP A 192 -19.35 -9.69 14.64
N GLY A 193 -18.05 -9.36 14.75
CA GLY A 193 -17.00 -10.24 15.25
C GLY A 193 -16.36 -11.10 14.16
N SER A 194 -16.82 -11.02 12.91
CA SER A 194 -16.19 -11.72 11.80
C SER A 194 -14.83 -11.11 11.44
N VAL A 195 -13.93 -11.96 10.96
CA VAL A 195 -12.62 -11.54 10.46
C VAL A 195 -12.45 -12.16 9.07
N LEU A 196 -12.28 -11.29 8.08
CA LEU A 196 -11.91 -11.69 6.72
C LEU A 196 -10.41 -11.53 6.54
N ALA A 197 -9.80 -12.46 5.83
CA ALA A 197 -8.36 -12.46 5.57
C ALA A 197 -8.11 -12.83 4.11
N GLN A 198 -7.22 -12.09 3.46
CA GLN A 198 -6.71 -12.47 2.15
C GLN A 198 -5.42 -13.28 2.34
N MET A 199 -5.35 -14.41 1.64
CA MET A 199 -4.26 -15.37 1.76
C MET A 199 -3.67 -15.70 0.40
N GLY A 200 -2.36 -15.89 0.33
CA GLY A 200 -1.65 -16.24 -0.90
C GLY A 200 -0.20 -16.63 -0.63
N THR A 201 0.49 -17.06 -1.68
CA THR A 201 1.95 -17.12 -1.63
C THR A 201 2.52 -15.69 -1.68
N PRO A 202 3.72 -15.44 -1.11
CA PRO A 202 4.38 -14.14 -1.18
C PRO A 202 4.82 -13.83 -2.63
N ASP A 203 3.87 -13.35 -3.43
CA ASP A 203 4.01 -13.12 -4.86
C ASP A 203 3.18 -11.91 -5.30
N MET A 204 3.87 -10.87 -5.77
CA MET A 204 3.24 -9.62 -6.21
C MET A 204 2.40 -9.77 -7.48
N ARG A 205 2.52 -10.87 -8.24
CA ARG A 205 1.66 -11.10 -9.41
C ARG A 205 0.18 -11.13 -9.03
N THR A 206 -0.14 -11.62 -7.84
CA THR A 206 -1.52 -11.68 -7.32
C THR A 206 -2.12 -10.28 -7.10
N PRO A 207 -1.54 -9.39 -6.26
CA PRO A 207 -2.09 -8.04 -6.08
C PRO A 207 -2.01 -7.20 -7.36
N ILE A 208 -0.98 -7.38 -8.20
CA ILE A 208 -0.91 -6.70 -9.51
C ILE A 208 -2.09 -7.10 -10.40
N ALA A 209 -2.36 -8.41 -10.54
CA ALA A 209 -3.46 -8.90 -11.38
C ALA A 209 -4.85 -8.55 -10.83
N GLN A 210 -4.96 -8.21 -9.55
CA GLN A 210 -6.23 -7.84 -8.94
C GLN A 210 -6.65 -6.40 -9.29
N VAL A 211 -5.69 -5.50 -9.54
CA VAL A 211 -5.93 -4.07 -9.80
C VAL A 211 -5.81 -3.66 -11.28
N LEU A 212 -5.47 -4.60 -12.15
CA LEU A 212 -5.37 -4.44 -13.61
C LEU A 212 -6.53 -5.15 -14.32
#